data_AF-A0A9Q7E4Z5-F1
#
_entry.id   AF-A0A9Q7E4Z5-F1
#
_cell.length_a   1.000
_cell.length_b   1.000
_cell.length_c   1.000
_cell.angle_alpha   90.00
_cell.angle_beta   90.00
_cell.angle_gamma   90.00
#
_symmetry.space_group_name_H-M   'P 1'
#
loop_
_entity.id
_entity.type
_entity.pdbx_description
1 polymer ?
#
loop_
_entity_poly.entity_id
_entity_poly.type
_entity_poly.pdbx_seq_one_letter_code
_entity_poly.pdbx_strand_id
1 'polypeptide(L)' 'METPIMHDLIPSEYQQKQKILDEIISSLETLEWAKNALINGDYTESCRLMKRAVADLQTEERRLRVFMFNTAKPTNKTTF' A
#
# COMPACT_ATOMS: atom_id res chain seq x y z
N MET A 1 -17.34 -33.95 14.79
CA MET A 1 -16.20 -33.34 14.06
C MET A 1 -16.48 -31.85 14.05
N GLU A 2 -15.84 -31.09 14.94
CA GLU A 2 -16.01 -29.63 14.98
C GLU A 2 -15.09 -29.02 13.91
N THR A 3 -15.68 -28.30 12.97
CA THR A 3 -14.95 -27.52 11.97
C THR A 3 -14.18 -26.40 12.67
N PRO A 4 -12.86 -26.24 12.45
CA PRO A 4 -12.11 -25.16 13.07
C PRO A 4 -12.62 -23.84 12.50
N ILE A 5 -13.11 -22.98 13.38
CA ILE A 5 -13.44 -21.60 13.06
C ILE A 5 -12.10 -20.94 12.69
N MET A 6 -11.86 -20.71 11.40
CA MET A 6 -10.79 -19.82 10.99
C MET A 6 -11.19 -18.44 11.50
N HIS A 7 -10.67 -18.04 12.66
CA HIS A 7 -10.72 -16.65 13.06
C HIS A 7 -10.02 -15.87 11.96
N ASP A 8 -10.77 -15.07 11.21
CA ASP A 8 -10.25 -14.06 10.31
C ASP A 8 -9.21 -13.25 11.10
N LEU A 9 -7.93 -13.55 10.84
CA LEU A 9 -6.80 -12.90 11.47
C LEU A 9 -6.78 -11.47 10.92
N ILE A 10 -7.45 -10.57 11.63
CA ILE A 10 -7.33 -9.13 11.40
C ILE A 10 -5.83 -8.81 11.43
N PRO A 11 -5.23 -8.32 10.32
CA PRO A 11 -3.81 -8.08 10.26
C PRO A 11 -3.41 -7.08 11.35
N SER A 12 -2.33 -7.36 12.06
CA SER A 12 -1.81 -6.45 13.08
C SER A 12 -1.41 -5.12 12.46
N GLU A 13 -1.36 -4.04 13.25
CA GLU A 13 -0.91 -2.73 12.75
C GLU A 13 0.46 -2.80 12.07
N TYR A 14 1.36 -3.61 12.62
CA TYR A 14 2.68 -3.85 12.04
C TYR A 14 2.57 -4.48 10.63
N GLN A 15 1.73 -5.51 10.48
CA GLN A 15 1.52 -6.17 9.18
C GLN A 15 0.88 -5.23 8.15
N GLN A 16 -0.03 -4.36 8.57
CA GLN A 16 -0.63 -3.36 7.68
C GLN A 16 0.39 -2.31 7.23
N LYS A 17 1.22 -1.80 8.15
CA LYS A 17 2.33 -0.88 7.83
C LYS A 17 3.33 -1.53 6.87
N GLN A 18 3.72 -2.77 7.15
CA GLN A 18 4.67 -3.51 6.31
C GLN A 18 4.13 -3.65 4.88
N LYS A 19 2.87 -4.07 4.74
CA LYS A 19 2.24 -4.20 3.42
C LYS A 19 2.25 -2.88 2.65
N ILE A 20 1.88 -1.76 3.28
CA ILE A 20 1.90 -0.44 2.62
C ILE A 20 3.33 -0.10 2.15
N LEU A 21 4.35 -0.39 2.96
CA LEU A 21 5.75 -0.15 2.61
C LEU A 21 6.21 -1.03 1.45
N ASP A 22 5.83 -2.30 1.42
CA ASP A 22 6.19 -3.23 0.35
C ASP A 22 5.60 -2.77 -1.01
N GLU A 23 4.35 -2.29 -1.01
CA GLU A 23 3.68 -1.76 -2.21
C GLU A 23 4.30 -0.43 -2.68
N ILE A 24 4.73 0.43 -1.76
CA ILE A 24 5.49 1.66 -2.08
C ILE A 24 6.82 1.27 -2.75
N ILE A 25 7.55 0.29 -2.20
CA ILE A 25 8.82 -0.18 -2.77
C ILE A 25 8.60 -0.71 -4.19
N SER A 26 7.57 -1.52 -4.42
CA SER A 26 7.24 -2.01 -5.77
C SER A 26 6.91 -0.88 -6.76
N SER A 27 6.26 0.17 -6.28
CA SER A 27 5.99 1.37 -7.09
C SER A 27 7.28 2.12 -7.45
N LEU A 28 8.25 2.18 -6.54
CA LEU A 28 9.58 2.78 -6.79
C LEU A 28 10.39 1.95 -7.80
N GLU A 29 10.32 0.62 -7.73
CA GLU A 29 10.93 -0.26 -8.74
C GLU A 29 10.32 -0.03 -10.14
N THR A 30 9.01 0.19 -10.21
CA THR A 30 8.33 0.54 -11.46
C THR A 30 8.84 1.87 -12.05
N LEU A 31 9.16 2.85 -11.20
CA LEU A 31 9.78 4.11 -11.64
C LEU A 31 11.21 3.90 -12.14
N GLU A 32 11.96 2.98 -11.53
CA GLU A 32 13.29 2.62 -12.01
C GLU A 32 13.22 2.01 -13.42
N TRP A 33 12.22 1.17 -13.70
CA TRP A 33 11.97 0.69 -15.06
C TRP A 33 11.54 1.80 -16.02
N ALA A 34 10.72 2.74 -15.55
CA ALA A 34 10.33 3.90 -16.36
C ALA A 34 11.54 4.76 -16.76
N LYS A 35 12.51 4.91 -15.86
CA LYS A 35 13.80 5.58 -16.13
C LYS A 35 14.60 4.83 -17.19
N ASN A 36 14.69 3.51 -17.09
CA ASN A 36 15.42 2.70 -18.06
C ASN A 36 14.76 2.77 -19.45
N ALA A 37 13.43 2.74 -19.53
CA ALA A 37 12.70 2.95 -20.79
C ALA A 37 13.01 4.32 -21.40
N LEU A 38 13.06 5.38 -20.59
CA LEU A 38 13.43 6.73 -21.04
C LEU A 38 14.86 6.78 -21.59
N ILE A 39 15.83 6.19 -20.88
CA ILE A 39 17.23 6.13 -21.32
C ILE A 39 17.35 5.42 -22.68
N ASN A 40 16.51 4.41 -22.90
CA ASN A 40 16.48 3.64 -24.15
C ASN A 40 15.64 4.29 -25.26
N GLY A 41 15.07 5.48 -25.03
CA GLY A 41 14.25 6.21 -26.01
C GLY A 41 12.81 5.69 -26.16
N ASP A 42 12.36 4.78 -25.30
CA ASP A 42 10.97 4.34 -25.27
C ASP A 42 10.13 5.26 -24.36
N TYR A 43 9.78 6.41 -24.91
CA TYR A 43 8.99 7.43 -24.22
C TYR A 43 7.57 6.98 -23.87
N THR A 44 6.97 6.13 -24.72
CA THR A 44 5.61 5.62 -24.53
C THR A 44 5.57 4.72 -23.30
N GLU A 45 6.51 3.77 -23.22
CA GLU A 45 6.61 2.86 -22.10
C GLU A 45 7.01 3.59 -20.81
N SER A 46 7.95 4.52 -20.89
CA SER A 46 8.33 5.37 -19.75
C SER A 46 7.10 6.10 -19.17
N CYS A 47 6.32 6.77 -20.02
CA CYS A 47 5.11 7.46 -19.58
C CYS A 47 4.05 6.51 -19.01
N ARG A 48 3.89 5.32 -19.59
CA ARG A 48 2.95 4.30 -19.11
C ARG A 48 3.33 3.82 -17.70
N LEU A 49 4.60 3.50 -17.49
CA LEU A 49 5.14 3.05 -16.20
C LEU A 49 5.06 4.15 -15.14
N MET A 50 5.37 5.40 -15.49
CA MET A 50 5.22 6.54 -14.57
C MET A 50 3.77 6.72 -14.11
N LYS A 51 2.81 6.69 -15.04
CA LYS A 51 1.39 6.83 -14.69
C LYS A 51 0.91 5.73 -13.75
N ARG A 52 1.37 4.49 -13.99
CA ARG A 52 1.08 3.35 -13.12
C ARG A 52 1.63 3.57 -11.72
N ALA A 53 2.94 3.83 -11.59
CA ALA A 53 3.57 4.05 -10.30
C ALA A 53 2.93 5.21 -9.50
N VAL A 54 2.55 6.30 -10.17
CA VAL A 54 1.85 7.42 -9.51
C VAL A 54 0.47 6.98 -8.97
N ALA A 55 -0.29 6.21 -9.75
CA ALA A 55 -1.60 5.72 -9.30
C ALA A 55 -1.47 4.75 -8.10
N ASP A 56 -0.45 3.89 -8.13
CA ASP A 56 -0.17 2.95 -7.05
C ASP A 56 0.25 3.71 -5.77
N LEU A 57 1.16 4.69 -5.87
CA LEU A 57 1.56 5.54 -4.75
C LEU A 57 0.40 6.35 -4.16
N GLN A 58 -0.50 6.89 -4.99
CA GLN A 58 -1.71 7.58 -4.52
C GLN A 58 -2.64 6.64 -3.75
N THR A 59 -2.71 5.37 -4.16
CA THR A 59 -3.49 4.34 -3.48
C THR A 59 -2.89 4.03 -2.10
N GLU A 60 -1.59 3.85 -2.01
CA GLU A 60 -0.90 3.58 -0.74
C GLU A 60 -0.96 4.78 0.21
N GLU A 61 -0.84 6.00 -0.32
CA GLU A 61 -0.99 7.23 0.47
C GLU A 61 -2.41 7.37 1.04
N ARG A 62 -3.44 6.99 0.27
CA ARG A 62 -4.81 6.89 0.77
C ARG A 62 -4.95 5.83 1.87
N ARG A 63 -4.37 4.64 1.70
CA ARG A 63 -4.39 3.58 2.73
C ARG A 63 -3.73 4.05 4.02
N LEU A 64 -2.59 4.74 3.92
CA LEU A 64 -1.88 5.29 5.07
C LEU A 64 -2.74 6.33 5.82
N ARG A 65 -3.42 7.24 5.10
CA ARG A 65 -4.34 8.20 5.75
C ARG A 65 -5.49 7.52 6.49
N VAL A 66 -6.08 6.49 5.89
CA VAL A 66 -7.15 5.70 6.54
C VAL A 66 -6.62 4.98 7.77
N PHE A 67 -5.44 4.36 7.67
CA PHE A 67 -4.75 3.73 8.80
C PHE A 67 -4.56 4.74 9.95
N MET A 68 -3.98 5.91 9.66
CA MET A 68 -3.78 6.97 10.64
C MET A 68 -5.08 7.43 11.30
N PHE A 69 -6.13 7.66 10.51
CA PHE A 69 -7.44 8.07 11.03
C PHE A 69 -8.06 7.03 11.96
N ASN A 70 -7.93 5.74 11.61
CA ASN A 70 -8.45 4.64 12.42
C ASN A 70 -7.66 4.46 13.72
N THR A 71 -6.34 4.69 13.72
CA THR A 71 -5.50 4.66 14.93
C THR A 71 -5.65 5.91 15.80
N ALA A 72 -6.07 7.04 15.23
CA ALA A 72 -6.21 8.32 15.95
C ALA A 72 -7.58 8.48 16.65
N LYS A 73 -8.54 7.59 16.43
CA LYS A 73 -9.79 7.59 17.20
C LYS A 73 -9.47 7.19 18.65
N PRO A 74 -9.78 8.03 19.66
CA PRO A 74 -9.64 7.61 21.04
C PRO A 74 -10.55 6.41 21.26
N THR A 75 -9.99 5.34 21.82
CA THR A 75 -10.79 4.25 22.38
C THR A 75 -11.63 4.84 23.50
N ASN A 76 -12.85 5.27 23.20
CA ASN A 76 -13.88 5.49 24.21
C ASN A 76 -14.22 4.12 24.80
N LYS A 77 -13.38 3.65 25.72
CA LYS A 77 -13.77 2.62 26.68
C LYS A 77 -14.68 3.33 27.68
N THR A 78 -15.98 3.33 27.38
CA THR A 78 -17.02 3.53 28.37
C THR A 78 -16.93 2.33 29.32
N THR A 79 -16.27 2.52 30.45
CA THR A 79 -16.38 1.61 31.59
C THR A 79 -17.65 2.00 32.33
N PHE A 80 -18.65 1.13 32.29
CA PHE A 80 -19.79 1.15 33.22
C PHE A 80 -19.35 0.59 34.57
#